data_AF-A0A0Q7EB51-F1
#
_entry.id   AF-A0A0Q7EB51-F1
#
_cell.length_a   1.000
_cell.length_b   1.000
_cell.length_c   1.000
_cell.angle_alpha   90.00
_cell.angle_beta   90.00
_cell.angle_gamma   90.00
#
_symmetry.space_group_name_H-M   'P 1'
#
loop_
_entity.id
_entity.type
_entity.pdbx_description
1 polymer ?
#
loop_
_entity_poly.entity_id
_entity_poly.type
_entity_poly.pdbx_seq_one_letter_code
_entity_poly.pdbx_strand_id
1 'polypeptide(L)' 'MTTVKMPVGDMPGPGMPTVEFLEPDFARWTFLTDDPALQRAQFNYWRGWFGFEETDEPHSIEGRVWLVRRNGS' A
#
# COMPACT_ATOMS: atom_id res chain seq x y z
N MET A 1 6.20 14.41 -13.49
CA MET A 1 6.27 13.45 -12.36
C MET A 1 5.94 14.23 -11.10
N THR A 2 4.67 14.20 -10.68
CA THR A 2 4.23 14.98 -9.51
C THR A 2 4.55 14.17 -8.26
N THR A 3 5.64 14.52 -7.59
CA THR A 3 5.91 14.07 -6.22
C THR A 3 4.82 14.64 -5.33
N VAL A 4 3.85 13.81 -4.96
CA VAL A 4 2.86 14.16 -3.93
C VAL A 4 3.64 14.37 -2.63
N LYS A 5 3.78 15.62 -2.23
CA LYS A 5 4.40 16.02 -0.97
C LYS A 5 3.39 15.70 0.14
N MET A 6 3.52 14.53 0.75
CA MET A 6 2.69 14.14 1.89
C MET A 6 2.84 15.19 3.01
N PRO A 7 1.75 15.57 3.69
CA PRO A 7 1.79 16.57 4.76
C PRO A 7 2.77 16.12 5.85
N VAL A 8 3.67 17.03 6.24
CA VAL A 8 4.82 16.84 7.14
C VAL A 8 4.38 16.77 8.61
N GLY A 9 3.36 15.96 8.91
CA GLY A 9 2.72 15.87 10.24
C GLY A 9 2.95 14.56 10.99
N ASP A 10 2.98 13.42 10.31
CA ASP A 10 3.12 12.10 10.94
C ASP A 10 4.27 11.34 10.27
N MET A 11 5.39 11.28 10.98
CA MET A 11 6.59 10.54 10.63
C MET A 11 6.23 9.12 10.16
N PRO A 12 6.81 8.60 9.05
CA PRO A 12 6.55 7.22 8.61
C PRO A 12 6.93 6.29 9.76
N GLY A 13 5.91 5.67 10.37
CA GLY A 13 6.14 4.70 11.44
C GLY A 13 7.06 3.58 10.94
N PRO A 14 7.85 2.94 11.83
CA PRO A 14 8.63 1.78 11.44
C PRO A 14 7.72 0.73 10.79
N GLY A 15 8.05 0.32 9.56
CA GLY A 15 7.26 -0.66 8.81
C GLY A 15 6.22 -0.09 7.85
N MET A 16 6.25 1.21 7.52
CA MET A 16 5.45 1.76 6.42
C MET A 16 5.91 1.20 5.06
N PRO A 17 5.02 0.58 4.27
CA PRO A 17 5.34 0.15 2.92
C PRO A 17 5.44 1.35 1.97
N THR A 18 6.25 1.22 0.93
CA THR A 18 6.24 2.19 -0.17
C THR A 18 5.01 1.92 -1.03
N VAL A 19 4.21 2.96 -1.29
CA VAL A 19 2.97 2.84 -2.09
C VAL A 19 3.05 3.78 -3.29
N GLU A 20 2.87 3.22 -4.47
CA GLU A 20 2.79 3.96 -5.74
C GLU A 20 1.45 3.71 -6.39
N PHE A 21 0.70 4.79 -6.65
CA PHE A 21 -0.58 4.70 -7.35
C PHE A 21 -0.34 4.57 -8.85
N LEU A 22 -0.80 3.45 -9.40
CA LEU A 22 -0.77 3.13 -10.82
C LEU A 22 -2.17 3.40 -11.37
N GLU A 23 -2.36 4.59 -11.94
CA GLU A 23 -3.63 4.95 -12.56
C GLU A 23 -4.01 3.94 -13.66
N PRO A 24 -5.31 3.63 -13.85
CA PRO A 24 -6.46 4.17 -13.12
C PRO A 24 -6.79 3.46 -11.79
N ASP A 25 -6.60 2.15 -11.70
CA ASP A 25 -7.25 1.31 -10.68
C ASP A 25 -6.29 0.49 -9.82
N PHE A 26 -4.99 0.75 -9.89
CA PHE A 26 -4.01 -0.07 -9.18
C PHE A 26 -3.13 0.76 -8.25
N ALA A 27 -2.57 0.07 -7.27
CA ALA A 27 -1.43 0.58 -6.53
C ALA A 27 -0.43 -0.53 -6.28
N ARG A 28 0.83 -0.18 -6.41
CA ARG A 28 1.95 -1.04 -6.05
C ARG A 28 2.35 -0.74 -4.62
N TRP A 29 2.28 -1.77 -3.78
CA TRP A 29 2.77 -1.77 -2.41
C TRP A 29 4.09 -2.54 -2.36
N THR A 30 5.12 -1.94 -1.79
CA THR A 30 6.43 -2.58 -1.59
C THR A 30 6.74 -2.61 -0.10
N PHE A 31 6.72 -3.82 0.48
CA PHE A 31 6.96 -4.06 1.90
C PHE A 31 8.46 -4.19 2.20
N LEU A 32 8.85 -3.90 3.44
CA LEU A 32 10.24 -4.02 3.90
C LEU A 32 10.63 -5.47 4.26
N THR A 33 9.64 -6.36 4.36
CA THR A 33 9.78 -7.75 4.80
C THR A 33 9.30 -8.71 3.71
N ASP A 34 9.88 -9.92 3.65
CA ASP A 34 9.37 -11.06 2.85
C ASP A 34 8.36 -11.91 3.61
N ASP A 35 8.15 -11.67 4.92
CA ASP A 35 7.23 -12.45 5.73
C ASP A 35 5.77 -12.14 5.33
N PRO A 36 5.02 -13.10 4.76
CA PRO A 36 3.67 -12.86 4.27
C PRO A 36 2.67 -12.48 5.38
N ALA A 37 2.85 -13.01 6.59
CA ALA A 37 1.97 -12.69 7.71
C ALA A 37 2.18 -11.24 8.17
N LEU A 38 3.44 -10.79 8.20
CA LEU A 38 3.78 -9.41 8.52
C LEU A 38 3.34 -8.44 7.41
N GLN A 39 3.51 -8.83 6.14
CA GLN A 39 3.01 -8.05 5.00
C GLN A 39 1.50 -7.85 5.08
N ARG A 40 0.73 -8.91 5.38
CA ARG A 40 -0.73 -8.82 5.54
C ARG A 40 -1.13 -7.92 6.71
N ALA A 41 -0.42 -8.01 7.83
CA ALA A 41 -0.66 -7.13 8.98
C ALA A 41 -0.37 -5.66 8.63
N GLN A 42 0.73 -5.38 7.94
CA GLN A 42 1.09 -4.04 7.47
C GLN A 42 0.08 -3.50 6.46
N PHE A 43 -0.34 -4.33 5.50
CA PHE A 43 -1.39 -3.96 4.55
C PHE A 43 -2.69 -3.56 5.27
N ASN A 44 -3.19 -4.41 6.17
CA ASN A 44 -4.43 -4.13 6.92
C ASN A 44 -4.33 -2.88 7.80
N TYR A 45 -3.15 -2.60 8.36
CA TYR A 45 -2.90 -1.42 9.17
C TYR A 45 -2.91 -0.13 8.33
N TRP A 46 -2.23 -0.14 7.18
CA TRP A 46 -2.01 1.06 6.37
C TRP A 46 -3.07 1.29 5.28
N ARG A 47 -3.87 0.28 4.90
CA ARG A 47 -4.82 0.37 3.78
C ARG A 47 -5.75 1.58 3.88
N GLY A 48 -6.30 1.85 5.07
CA GLY A 48 -7.18 2.99 5.30
C GLY A 48 -6.47 4.34 5.18
N TRP A 49 -5.18 4.41 5.54
CA TRP A 49 -4.37 5.63 5.43
C TRP A 49 -4.12 6.02 3.96
N PHE A 50 -4.03 5.02 3.08
CA PHE A 50 -3.85 5.23 1.64
C PHE A 50 -5.16 5.21 0.83
N GLY A 51 -6.32 5.21 1.52
CA GLY A 51 -7.64 5.30 0.90
C GLY A 51 -8.14 4.01 0.24
N PHE A 52 -7.68 2.85 0.70
CA PHE A 52 -8.21 1.54 0.31
C PHE A 52 -9.32 1.10 1.27
N GLU A 53 -10.30 0.39 0.73
CA GLU A 53 -11.38 -0.20 1.50
C GLU A 53 -10.99 -1.54 2.13
N GLU A 54 -11.81 -2.05 3.05
CA GLU A 54 -11.55 -3.36 3.65
C GLU A 54 -11.67 -4.52 2.64
N THR A 55 -12.41 -4.29 1.56
CA THR A 55 -12.69 -5.21 0.46
C THR A 55 -11.62 -5.16 -0.63
N ASP A 56 -10.72 -4.18 -0.62
CA ASP A 56 -9.62 -4.12 -1.58
C ASP A 56 -8.60 -5.22 -1.26
N GLU A 57 -8.47 -6.15 -2.20
CA GLU A 57 -7.57 -7.29 -2.06
C GLU A 57 -6.36 -7.17 -3.03
N PRO A 58 -5.20 -7.74 -2.65
CA PRO A 58 -4.07 -7.85 -3.56
C PRO A 58 -4.47 -8.68 -4.79
N HIS A 59 -4.38 -8.05 -5.96
CA HIS A 59 -4.58 -8.68 -7.25
C HIS A 59 -3.40 -9.60 -7.63
N SER A 60 -2.18 -9.22 -7.26
CA SER A 60 -0.97 -10.03 -7.44
C SER A 60 0.00 -9.84 -6.27
N ILE A 61 0.72 -10.90 -5.92
CA ILE A 61 1.74 -10.90 -4.87
C ILE A 61 3.02 -11.52 -5.44
N GLU A 62 4.08 -10.72 -5.52
CA GLU A 62 5.40 -11.12 -5.98
C GLU A 62 6.44 -10.78 -4.90
N GLY A 63 6.65 -11.72 -3.97
CA GLY A 63 7.55 -11.54 -2.84
C GLY A 63 7.10 -10.37 -1.95
N ARG A 64 7.86 -9.28 -1.96
CA ARG A 64 7.56 -8.05 -1.19
C ARG A 64 6.66 -7.07 -1.93
N VAL A 65 6.36 -7.31 -3.20
CA VAL A 65 5.61 -6.39 -4.04
C VAL A 65 4.20 -6.92 -4.21
N TRP A 66 3.22 -6.14 -3.75
CA TRP A 66 1.81 -6.45 -3.93
C TRP A 66 1.23 -5.44 -4.91
N LEU A 67 0.50 -5.95 -5.89
CA LEU A 67 -0.34 -5.12 -6.75
C LEU A 67 -1.75 -5.20 -6.21
N VAL A 68 -2.28 -4.10 -5.71
CA VAL A 68 -3.60 -4.02 -5.11
C VAL A 68 -4.52 -3.27 -6.06
N ARG A 69 -5.66 -3.87 -6.39
CA ARG A 69 -6.69 -3.17 -7.16
C ARG A 69 -7.47 -2.30 -6.19
N ARG A 70 -7.63 -1.03 -6.55
CA ARG A 70 -8.56 -0.11 -5.90
C ARG A 70 -9.90 -0.30 -6.59
N ASN A 71 -10.95 -0.59 -5.85
CA ASN A 71 -12.28 -0.35 -6.38
C ASN A 71 -12.45 1.16 -6.54
N GLY A 72 -12.31 1.64 -7.78
CA GLY A 72 -12.71 3.00 -8.13
C GLY A 72 -14.18 3.17 -7.71
N SER A 73 -14.44 4.25 -6.97
CA SER A 73 -15.74 4.65 -6.44
C SER A 73 -16.92 4.43 -7.39
#